data_AF-U2ZR97-F1
#
_entry.id   AF-U2ZR97-F1
#
_cell.length_a   1.000
_cell.length_b   1.000
_cell.length_c   1.000
_cell.angle_alpha   90.00
_cell.angle_beta   90.00
_cell.angle_gamma   90.00
#
_symmetry.space_group_name_H-M   'P 1'
#
loop_
_entity.id
_entity.type
_entity.pdbx_description
1 polymer ?
#
loop_
_entity_poly.entity_id
_entity_poly.type
_entity_poly.pdbx_seq_one_letter_code
_entity_poly.pdbx_strand_id
1 'polypeptide(L)'
;MDKKVIFLTGATGNMGGATLHELMQRTDRFHVRALVRPEEKGHPILRRYAGNPAFEVIWGDLTVYGDVLKGVTGADQVLHIGGMVSPFADRYPELTMQVNVGGARNIVDAIRAQAEPDRIALVYIGTVAQTGDRNAPIHWGRTGDPIKISAFDHYAVSKTMAEAIVAESGLARWVSLRQTGMLHTNMWKIHDPIVFHNPWNGVFEWITVGDSGRLAANLCEDTVPDAVWRGFYNIGGGERMRTTTHEFAAGAARALGAKDFRDMQLPHWSATRNFHGQWYSDSDRLEALVPYRRETLDDFFTALSRSVPFYVKLGARFAGKAGRQRMQKLAEGPGGTLNWIASNDEAHIRPFFGSRAAWEALPRTWDAFPLEQPSRDPSYLDHGYDTAQHEDHWTRADLGAAAAFRGAQILSDGEIAAGEQAHWRCGAGHEFAMTPRLMLRGGHWCPTCMVDPSTYDAAAKANPFFAQVWQNGH
;
A
#
# COMPACT_ATOMS: atom_id res chain seq x y z
N MET A 1 2.42 28.91 -22.46
CA MET A 1 1.62 28.52 -21.29
C MET A 1 2.57 28.48 -20.11
N ASP A 2 2.13 28.96 -18.96
CA ASP A 2 2.93 28.85 -17.74
C ASP A 2 3.04 27.37 -17.35
N LYS A 3 4.22 26.97 -16.86
CA LYS A 3 4.47 25.58 -16.46
C LYS A 3 3.70 25.30 -15.17
N LYS A 4 3.06 24.13 -15.08
CA LYS A 4 2.43 23.72 -13.82
C LYS A 4 3.50 23.50 -12.75
N VAL A 5 3.24 24.01 -11.57
CA VAL A 5 4.08 23.83 -10.40
C VAL A 5 3.66 22.56 -9.66
N ILE A 6 4.56 21.58 -9.61
CA ILE A 6 4.34 20.29 -8.94
C ILE A 6 5.13 20.26 -7.63
N PHE A 7 4.43 20.19 -6.51
CA PHE A 7 5.05 19.98 -5.21
C PHE A 7 5.15 18.47 -4.92
N LEU A 8 6.37 17.95 -4.83
CA LEU A 8 6.67 16.52 -4.65
C LEU A 8 7.27 16.26 -3.27
N THR A 9 6.63 15.42 -2.45
CA THR A 9 7.26 14.88 -1.23
C THR A 9 7.82 13.49 -1.50
N GLY A 10 8.94 13.14 -0.84
CA GLY A 10 9.55 11.81 -0.96
C GLY A 10 10.38 11.60 -2.24
N ALA A 11 10.88 12.66 -2.86
CA ALA A 11 11.65 12.63 -4.11
C ALA A 11 12.94 11.78 -4.05
N THR A 12 13.44 11.50 -2.85
CA THR A 12 14.64 10.69 -2.59
C THR A 12 14.33 9.20 -2.39
N GLY A 13 13.06 8.81 -2.28
CA GLY A 13 12.64 7.41 -2.18
C GLY A 13 12.58 6.69 -3.54
N ASN A 14 12.23 5.40 -3.52
CA ASN A 14 12.13 4.57 -4.74
C ASN A 14 11.09 5.15 -5.74
N MET A 15 9.81 5.21 -5.33
CA MET A 15 8.73 5.72 -6.19
C MET A 15 8.88 7.22 -6.47
N GLY A 16 9.16 8.02 -5.45
CA GLY A 16 9.32 9.47 -5.62
C GLY A 16 10.51 9.82 -6.50
N GLY A 17 11.59 9.03 -6.46
CA GLY A 17 12.72 9.21 -7.36
C GLY A 17 12.40 8.84 -8.82
N ALA A 18 11.68 7.74 -9.05
CA ALA A 18 11.19 7.42 -10.39
C ALA A 18 10.20 8.47 -10.91
N THR A 19 9.34 9.00 -10.04
CA THR A 19 8.42 10.11 -10.34
C THR A 19 9.18 11.37 -10.76
N LEU A 20 10.18 11.78 -9.97
CA LEU A 20 11.02 12.92 -10.29
C LEU A 20 11.73 12.70 -11.64
N HIS A 21 12.24 11.49 -11.92
CA HIS A 21 12.86 11.20 -13.20
C HIS A 21 11.91 11.42 -14.39
N GLU A 22 10.68 10.93 -14.29
CA GLU A 22 9.63 11.09 -15.31
C GLU A 22 9.21 12.56 -15.49
N LEU A 23 9.00 13.30 -14.39
CA LEU A 23 8.67 14.73 -14.44
C LEU A 23 9.79 15.56 -15.08
N MET A 24 11.05 15.24 -14.78
CA MET A 24 12.20 15.93 -15.36
C MET A 24 12.42 15.64 -16.86
N GLN A 25 11.69 14.69 -17.46
CA GLN A 25 11.64 14.55 -18.94
C GLN A 25 10.61 15.49 -19.58
N ARG A 26 9.86 16.27 -18.79
CA ARG A 26 8.69 17.05 -19.21
C ARG A 26 8.78 18.50 -18.71
N THR A 27 10.01 19.03 -18.67
CA THR A 27 10.31 20.37 -18.11
C THR A 27 9.79 21.52 -18.95
N ASP A 28 9.30 21.26 -20.16
CA ASP A 28 8.51 22.17 -20.98
C ASP A 28 7.12 22.44 -20.38
N ARG A 29 6.58 21.49 -19.61
CA ARG A 29 5.25 21.55 -18.99
C ARG A 29 5.27 21.71 -17.47
N PHE A 30 6.30 21.18 -16.80
CA PHE A 30 6.36 21.13 -15.35
C PHE A 30 7.55 21.90 -14.76
N HIS A 31 7.29 22.52 -13.61
CA HIS A 31 8.30 22.99 -12.68
C HIS A 31 8.13 22.22 -11.37
N VAL A 32 9.16 21.52 -10.90
CA VAL A 32 9.07 20.60 -9.75
C VAL A 32 9.74 21.22 -8.54
N ARG A 33 9.01 21.30 -7.42
CA ARG A 33 9.54 21.62 -6.10
C ARG A 33 9.55 20.36 -5.26
N ALA A 34 10.73 19.88 -4.86
CA ALA A 34 10.86 18.69 -4.03
C ALA A 34 11.12 19.07 -2.57
N LEU A 35 10.28 18.59 -1.64
CA LEU A 35 10.59 18.64 -0.21
C LEU A 35 11.60 17.54 0.11
N VAL A 36 12.75 17.93 0.64
CA VAL A 36 13.86 17.03 0.94
C VAL A 36 14.46 17.39 2.30
N ARG A 37 14.71 16.37 3.13
CA ARG A 37 15.36 16.59 4.43
C ARG A 37 16.83 17.02 4.24
N PRO A 38 17.35 17.96 5.02
CA PRO A 38 18.72 18.48 4.85
C PRO A 38 19.82 17.39 4.82
N GLU A 39 19.66 16.32 5.60
CA GLU A 39 20.58 15.19 5.65
C GLU A 39 20.65 14.39 4.33
N GLU A 40 19.66 14.52 3.46
CA GLU A 40 19.61 13.85 2.16
C GLU A 40 20.20 14.69 1.02
N LYS A 41 20.84 15.83 1.33
CA LYS A 41 21.43 16.74 0.33
C LYS A 41 22.42 16.06 -0.64
N GLY A 42 23.06 14.99 -0.21
CA GLY A 42 23.97 14.20 -1.03
C GLY A 42 23.30 13.22 -2.00
N HIS A 43 21.98 13.07 -1.98
CA HIS A 43 21.30 12.00 -2.71
C HIS A 43 21.54 12.10 -4.23
N PRO A 44 21.90 10.99 -4.91
CA PRO A 44 22.29 11.02 -6.33
C PRO A 44 21.24 11.63 -7.26
N ILE A 45 19.95 11.46 -6.95
CA ILE A 45 18.88 12.00 -7.79
C ILE A 45 18.84 13.53 -7.80
N LEU A 46 19.16 14.16 -6.66
CA LEU A 46 19.17 15.62 -6.54
C LEU A 46 20.36 16.19 -7.31
N ARG A 47 21.52 15.54 -7.18
CA ARG A 47 22.73 15.89 -7.93
C ARG A 47 22.52 15.81 -9.44
N ARG A 48 21.76 14.81 -9.90
CA ARG A 48 21.47 14.61 -11.33
C ARG A 48 20.73 15.80 -11.96
N TYR A 49 19.89 16.49 -11.20
CA TYR A 49 19.08 17.62 -11.69
C TYR A 49 19.48 18.97 -11.09
N ALA A 50 20.58 19.02 -10.35
CA ALA A 50 21.07 20.25 -9.75
C ALA A 50 21.34 21.31 -10.84
N GLY A 51 20.85 22.53 -10.61
CA GLY A 51 21.00 23.65 -11.56
C GLY A 51 20.00 23.66 -12.71
N ASN A 52 19.09 22.68 -12.81
CA ASN A 52 18.01 22.74 -13.79
C ASN A 52 16.97 23.80 -13.39
N PRO A 53 16.61 24.77 -14.26
CA PRO A 53 15.68 25.84 -13.92
C PRO A 53 14.23 25.38 -13.68
N ALA A 54 13.90 24.14 -14.07
CA ALA A 54 12.61 23.52 -13.81
C ALA A 54 12.58 22.68 -12.52
N PHE A 55 13.65 22.71 -11.71
CA PHE A 55 13.77 21.94 -10.48
C PHE A 55 14.26 22.79 -9.32
N GLU A 56 13.52 22.76 -8.22
CA GLU A 56 13.85 23.41 -6.97
C GLU A 56 13.79 22.41 -5.82
N VAL A 57 14.71 22.54 -4.87
CA VAL A 57 14.69 21.76 -3.62
C VAL A 57 14.30 22.66 -2.46
N ILE A 58 13.24 22.26 -1.76
CA ILE A 58 12.83 22.85 -0.48
C ILE A 58 13.44 21.98 0.61
N TRP A 59 14.44 22.53 1.29
CA TRP A 59 15.07 21.86 2.43
C TRP A 59 14.16 21.99 3.65
N GLY A 60 13.63 20.88 4.12
CA GLY A 60 12.67 20.87 5.22
C GLY A 60 12.16 19.48 5.56
N ASP A 61 11.25 19.43 6.53
CA ASP A 61 10.67 18.18 7.03
C ASP A 61 9.14 18.17 6.86
N LEU A 62 8.61 17.00 6.50
CA LEU A 62 7.17 16.80 6.27
C LEU A 62 6.34 17.01 7.56
N THR A 63 6.95 16.80 8.74
CA THR A 63 6.34 17.03 10.05
C THR A 63 6.24 18.52 10.40
N VAL A 64 6.95 19.39 9.69
CA VAL A 64 6.98 20.83 9.93
C VAL A 64 6.03 21.54 8.95
N TYR A 65 4.89 22.01 9.46
CA TYR A 65 3.87 22.71 8.66
C TYR A 65 4.45 23.84 7.80
N GLY A 66 5.34 24.66 8.36
CA GLY A 66 5.95 25.78 7.65
C GLY A 66 6.77 25.36 6.42
N ASP A 67 7.40 24.19 6.43
CA ASP A 67 8.16 23.68 5.28
C ASP A 67 7.22 23.11 4.21
N VAL A 68 6.15 22.44 4.64
CA VAL A 68 5.08 21.97 3.75
C VAL A 68 4.39 23.16 3.07
N LEU A 69 4.06 24.21 3.82
CA LEU A 69 3.41 25.42 3.30
C LEU A 69 4.24 26.11 2.23
N LYS A 70 5.58 26.19 2.38
CA LYS A 70 6.47 26.72 1.33
C LYS A 70 6.33 25.95 0.02
N GLY A 71 6.18 24.62 0.10
CA GLY A 71 5.99 23.78 -1.07
C GLY A 71 4.65 23.94 -1.75
N VAL A 72 3.58 23.99 -0.95
CA VAL A 72 2.20 24.11 -1.43
C VAL A 72 1.89 25.50 -1.98
N THR A 73 2.52 26.56 -1.45
CA THR A 73 2.21 27.94 -1.85
C THR A 73 2.47 28.18 -3.34
N GLY A 74 1.42 28.45 -4.11
CA GLY A 74 1.48 28.62 -5.56
C GLY A 74 1.77 27.33 -6.34
N ALA A 75 1.56 26.15 -5.74
CA ALA A 75 1.54 24.88 -6.47
C ALA A 75 0.20 24.68 -7.18
N ASP A 76 0.23 24.01 -8.34
CA ASP A 76 -0.98 23.57 -9.04
C ASP A 76 -1.37 22.14 -8.64
N GLN A 77 -0.39 21.35 -8.19
CA GLN A 77 -0.61 19.99 -7.75
C GLN A 77 0.41 19.56 -6.70
N VAL A 78 -0.06 18.77 -5.74
CA VAL A 78 0.75 18.13 -4.71
C VAL A 78 0.78 16.62 -4.94
N LEU A 79 1.98 16.07 -5.13
CA LEU A 79 2.26 14.63 -5.13
C LEU A 79 2.80 14.22 -3.76
N HIS A 80 1.90 13.77 -2.88
CA HIS A 80 2.25 13.31 -1.54
C HIS A 80 2.65 11.84 -1.55
N ILE A 81 3.91 11.57 -1.93
CA ILE A 81 4.51 10.22 -1.99
C ILE A 81 5.31 9.92 -0.71
N GLY A 82 5.93 10.94 -0.12
CA GLY A 82 6.79 10.80 1.04
C GLY A 82 6.08 10.27 2.29
N GLY A 83 6.78 9.42 3.04
CA GLY A 83 6.33 8.85 4.29
C GLY A 83 7.29 7.75 4.78
N MET A 84 7.09 7.29 6.01
CA MET A 84 7.74 6.10 6.54
C MET A 84 7.03 4.83 6.07
N VAL A 85 7.83 3.80 5.78
CA VAL A 85 7.36 2.49 5.29
C VAL A 85 7.97 1.36 6.14
N SER A 86 7.34 0.20 6.14
CA SER A 86 7.86 -1.00 6.79
C SER A 86 9.22 -1.42 6.20
N PRO A 87 10.12 -2.02 7.02
CA PRO A 87 9.95 -2.37 8.44
C PRO A 87 10.35 -1.22 9.40
N PHE A 88 10.75 -0.06 8.91
CA PHE A 88 11.11 1.07 9.78
C PHE A 88 9.86 1.66 10.45
N ALA A 89 8.75 1.72 9.72
CA ALA A 89 7.48 2.20 10.25
C ALA A 89 7.02 1.42 11.49
N ASP A 90 7.12 0.09 11.44
CA ASP A 90 6.66 -0.79 12.52
C ASP A 90 7.61 -0.77 13.72
N ARG A 91 8.90 -0.49 13.50
CA ARG A 91 9.89 -0.31 14.58
C ARG A 91 9.78 1.03 15.30
N TYR A 92 9.25 2.06 14.64
CA TYR A 92 9.12 3.41 15.19
C TYR A 92 7.69 3.95 14.98
N PRO A 93 6.68 3.35 15.66
CA PRO A 93 5.28 3.64 15.40
C PRO A 93 4.91 5.10 15.70
N GLU A 94 5.39 5.68 16.79
CA GLU A 94 5.10 7.08 17.13
C GLU A 94 5.62 8.06 16.06
N LEU A 95 6.87 7.86 15.62
CA LEU A 95 7.46 8.65 14.54
C LEU A 95 6.70 8.45 13.23
N THR A 96 6.26 7.21 12.95
CA THR A 96 5.44 6.90 11.77
C THR A 96 4.13 7.68 11.77
N MET A 97 3.46 7.77 12.92
CA MET A 97 2.24 8.56 13.06
C MET A 97 2.50 10.05 12.82
N GLN A 98 3.57 10.59 13.40
CA GLN A 98 3.97 11.98 13.17
C GLN A 98 4.25 12.27 11.69
N VAL A 99 5.01 11.41 11.03
CA VAL A 99 5.40 11.60 9.62
C VAL A 99 4.23 11.35 8.67
N ASN A 100 3.55 10.21 8.76
CA ASN A 100 2.55 9.82 7.77
C ASN A 100 1.21 10.52 8.00
N VAL A 101 0.71 10.55 9.25
CA VAL A 101 -0.58 11.16 9.58
C VAL A 101 -0.43 12.66 9.76
N GLY A 102 0.59 13.10 10.49
CA GLY A 102 0.90 14.53 10.64
C GLY A 102 1.28 15.17 9.30
N GLY A 103 2.06 14.47 8.46
CA GLY A 103 2.38 14.94 7.11
C GLY A 103 1.16 15.12 6.21
N ALA A 104 0.26 14.14 6.16
CA ALA A 104 -0.98 14.26 5.40
C ALA A 104 -1.84 15.43 5.88
N ARG A 105 -1.90 15.64 7.21
CA ARG A 105 -2.59 16.79 7.82
C ARG A 105 -1.97 18.11 7.42
N ASN A 106 -0.65 18.24 7.55
CA ASN A 106 0.08 19.44 7.14
C ASN A 106 -0.16 19.77 5.67
N ILE A 107 -0.20 18.77 4.79
CA ILE A 107 -0.47 18.95 3.36
C ILE A 107 -1.89 19.48 3.13
N VAL A 108 -2.91 18.83 3.69
CA VAL A 108 -4.32 19.26 3.56
C VAL A 108 -4.52 20.66 4.12
N ASP A 109 -3.97 20.94 5.29
CA ASP A 109 -4.09 22.25 5.95
C ASP A 109 -3.37 23.34 5.14
N ALA A 110 -2.20 23.04 4.57
CA ALA A 110 -1.46 23.98 3.74
C ALA A 110 -2.18 24.28 2.40
N ILE A 111 -2.88 23.30 1.82
CA ILE A 111 -3.72 23.52 0.64
C ILE A 111 -4.92 24.40 1.01
N ARG A 112 -5.62 24.08 2.10
CA ARG A 112 -6.76 24.87 2.60
C ARG A 112 -6.41 26.31 2.95
N ALA A 113 -5.16 26.57 3.33
CA ALA A 113 -4.66 27.91 3.62
C ALA A 113 -4.39 28.76 2.36
N GLN A 114 -4.46 28.19 1.16
CA GLN A 114 -4.31 28.93 -0.09
C GLN A 114 -5.57 29.74 -0.42
N ALA A 115 -5.43 30.78 -1.24
CA ALA A 115 -6.58 31.61 -1.66
C ALA A 115 -7.62 30.83 -2.48
N GLU A 116 -7.18 29.87 -3.30
CA GLU A 116 -8.02 29.03 -4.15
C GLU A 116 -7.70 27.54 -3.92
N PRO A 117 -8.07 26.96 -2.77
CA PRO A 117 -7.65 25.61 -2.39
C PRO A 117 -8.12 24.53 -3.38
N ASP A 118 -9.32 24.69 -3.95
CA ASP A 118 -9.92 23.75 -4.89
C ASP A 118 -9.24 23.72 -6.27
N ARG A 119 -8.38 24.70 -6.57
CA ARG A 119 -7.56 24.69 -7.79
C ARG A 119 -6.43 23.67 -7.70
N ILE A 120 -5.96 23.38 -6.49
CA ILE A 120 -4.79 22.54 -6.23
C ILE A 120 -5.22 21.08 -6.14
N ALA A 121 -4.68 20.26 -7.05
CA ALA A 121 -4.92 18.82 -6.99
C ALA A 121 -4.02 18.14 -5.95
N LEU A 122 -4.56 17.21 -5.17
CA LEU A 122 -3.81 16.39 -4.22
C LEU A 122 -3.81 14.91 -4.64
N VAL A 123 -2.64 14.38 -4.94
CA VAL A 123 -2.43 12.94 -5.16
C VAL A 123 -1.76 12.36 -3.92
N TYR A 124 -2.45 11.44 -3.25
CA TYR A 124 -1.96 10.75 -2.07
C TYR A 124 -1.62 9.28 -2.37
N ILE A 125 -0.48 8.81 -1.86
CA ILE A 125 -0.09 7.41 -1.98
C ILE A 125 -0.39 6.65 -0.68
N GLY A 126 -1.43 5.82 -0.74
CA GLY A 126 -1.78 4.80 0.26
C GLY A 126 -1.02 3.50 0.04
N THR A 127 -1.56 2.38 0.53
CA THR A 127 -0.89 1.07 0.42
C THR A 127 -1.89 -0.09 0.42
N VAL A 128 -1.53 -1.18 -0.27
CA VAL A 128 -2.22 -2.48 -0.15
C VAL A 128 -2.21 -3.02 1.28
N ALA A 129 -1.27 -2.60 2.13
CA ALA A 129 -1.23 -3.03 3.52
C ALA A 129 -2.51 -2.67 4.31
N GLN A 130 -3.27 -1.67 3.86
CA GLN A 130 -4.56 -1.29 4.46
C GLN A 130 -5.61 -2.42 4.39
N THR A 131 -5.53 -3.31 3.41
CA THR A 131 -6.44 -4.46 3.28
C THR A 131 -5.89 -5.75 3.90
N GLY A 132 -4.64 -5.72 4.37
CA GLY A 132 -4.00 -6.85 5.07
C GLY A 132 -3.95 -8.10 4.22
N ASP A 133 -3.89 -9.26 4.88
CA ASP A 133 -3.80 -10.54 4.19
C ASP A 133 -5.09 -10.88 3.43
N ARG A 134 -4.94 -11.29 2.17
CA ARG A 134 -6.01 -11.85 1.35
C ARG A 134 -5.55 -13.15 0.73
N ASN A 135 -5.30 -14.15 1.57
CA ASN A 135 -5.05 -15.50 1.07
C ASN A 135 -6.31 -16.04 0.37
N ALA A 136 -6.13 -17.00 -0.54
CA ALA A 136 -7.25 -17.67 -1.18
C ALA A 136 -8.21 -18.28 -0.13
N PRO A 137 -9.54 -18.27 -0.37
CA PRO A 137 -10.20 -17.90 -1.63
C PRO A 137 -10.60 -16.42 -1.77
N ILE A 138 -10.20 -15.54 -0.83
CA ILE A 138 -10.58 -14.11 -0.81
C ILE A 138 -9.52 -13.19 -1.43
N HIS A 139 -8.64 -13.74 -2.27
CA HIS A 139 -7.44 -13.07 -2.78
C HIS A 139 -7.70 -12.01 -3.85
N TRP A 140 -8.92 -11.93 -4.37
CA TRP A 140 -9.37 -10.82 -5.21
C TRP A 140 -9.86 -9.66 -4.35
N GLY A 141 -9.20 -8.51 -4.51
CA GLY A 141 -9.58 -7.26 -3.87
C GLY A 141 -10.02 -6.19 -4.87
N ARG A 142 -10.76 -5.20 -4.35
CA ARG A 142 -11.10 -3.93 -5.02
C ARG A 142 -11.24 -2.81 -4.00
N THR A 143 -11.23 -1.57 -4.47
CA THR A 143 -11.63 -0.43 -3.65
C THR A 143 -13.05 -0.60 -3.13
N GLY A 144 -13.30 -0.12 -1.91
CA GLY A 144 -14.54 -0.36 -1.17
C GLY A 144 -14.56 -1.65 -0.35
N ASP A 145 -13.65 -2.60 -0.60
CA ASP A 145 -13.50 -3.80 0.25
C ASP A 145 -13.05 -3.45 1.67
N PRO A 146 -13.29 -4.32 2.67
CA PRO A 146 -13.01 -3.99 4.05
C PRO A 146 -11.53 -3.70 4.29
N ILE A 147 -11.24 -2.53 4.86
CA ILE A 147 -9.95 -2.28 5.51
C ILE A 147 -9.80 -3.29 6.65
N LYS A 148 -8.70 -4.04 6.59
CA LYS A 148 -8.30 -5.08 7.54
C LYS A 148 -6.80 -4.99 7.69
N ILE A 149 -6.34 -4.38 8.77
CA ILE A 149 -4.92 -4.18 9.02
C ILE A 149 -4.37 -5.39 9.75
N SER A 150 -3.23 -5.91 9.28
CA SER A 150 -2.52 -7.00 9.95
C SER A 150 -2.06 -6.58 11.35
N ALA A 151 -2.00 -7.54 12.28
CA ALA A 151 -1.38 -7.31 13.58
C ALA A 151 0.08 -6.85 13.40
N PHE A 152 0.50 -5.86 14.20
CA PHE A 152 1.82 -5.22 14.18
C PHE A 152 2.14 -4.36 12.94
N ASP A 153 1.18 -4.14 12.03
CA ASP A 153 1.38 -3.29 10.84
C ASP A 153 1.02 -1.82 11.12
N HIS A 154 1.92 -1.13 11.84
CA HIS A 154 1.76 0.30 12.15
C HIS A 154 1.85 1.17 10.90
N TYR A 155 2.54 0.70 9.86
CA TYR A 155 2.53 1.34 8.56
C TYR A 155 1.11 1.41 7.97
N ALA A 156 0.39 0.30 7.92
CA ALA A 156 -0.98 0.25 7.41
C ALA A 156 -1.95 1.08 8.26
N VAL A 157 -1.80 1.10 9.60
CA VAL A 157 -2.55 2.01 10.48
C VAL A 157 -2.34 3.46 10.05
N SER A 158 -1.07 3.88 9.93
CA SER A 158 -0.75 5.27 9.60
C SER A 158 -1.25 5.68 8.20
N LYS A 159 -1.18 4.78 7.21
CA LYS A 159 -1.65 5.03 5.85
C LYS A 159 -3.18 5.04 5.76
N THR A 160 -3.87 4.20 6.55
CA THR A 160 -5.33 4.24 6.68
C THR A 160 -5.80 5.58 7.25
N MET A 161 -5.18 6.03 8.33
CA MET A 161 -5.54 7.31 8.96
C MET A 161 -5.23 8.51 8.08
N ALA A 162 -4.10 8.48 7.37
CA ALA A 162 -3.72 9.54 6.44
C ALA A 162 -4.63 9.58 5.18
N GLU A 163 -5.05 8.42 4.65
CA GLU A 163 -6.06 8.36 3.58
C GLU A 163 -7.38 9.00 4.02
N ALA A 164 -7.83 8.73 5.25
CA ALA A 164 -9.04 9.35 5.79
C ALA A 164 -8.90 10.89 5.86
N ILE A 165 -7.75 11.43 6.30
CA ILE A 165 -7.50 12.88 6.31
C ILE A 165 -7.64 13.49 4.90
N VAL A 166 -7.10 12.81 3.88
CA VAL A 166 -7.18 13.28 2.50
C VAL A 166 -8.61 13.22 1.96
N ALA A 167 -9.30 12.10 2.18
CA ALA A 167 -10.67 11.92 1.70
C ALA A 167 -11.67 12.86 2.37
N GLU A 168 -11.46 13.17 3.64
CA GLU A 168 -12.27 14.08 4.47
C GLU A 168 -11.81 15.54 4.39
N SER A 169 -10.88 15.85 3.48
CA SER A 169 -10.35 17.20 3.29
C SER A 169 -11.35 18.20 2.72
N GLY A 170 -12.49 17.74 2.19
CA GLY A 170 -13.46 18.60 1.50
C GLY A 170 -12.97 19.19 0.17
N LEU A 171 -11.71 18.94 -0.22
CA LEU A 171 -11.14 19.48 -1.45
C LEU A 171 -11.90 18.97 -2.69
N ALA A 172 -12.02 19.82 -3.71
CA ALA A 172 -12.59 19.44 -5.00
C ALA A 172 -11.76 18.38 -5.73
N ARG A 173 -10.43 18.41 -5.57
CA ARG A 173 -9.50 17.60 -6.35
C ARG A 173 -8.50 16.86 -5.46
N TRP A 174 -8.89 15.69 -4.99
CA TRP A 174 -7.99 14.75 -4.32
C TRP A 174 -8.11 13.35 -4.92
N VAL A 175 -7.08 12.51 -4.81
CA VAL A 175 -7.16 11.09 -5.14
C VAL A 175 -6.27 10.28 -4.20
N SER A 176 -6.77 9.13 -3.73
CA SER A 176 -5.98 8.17 -2.96
C SER A 176 -5.62 6.96 -3.81
N LEU A 177 -4.33 6.67 -3.93
CA LEU A 177 -3.81 5.57 -4.73
C LEU A 177 -3.11 4.55 -3.82
N ARG A 178 -3.71 3.37 -3.66
CA ARG A 178 -3.18 2.30 -2.82
C ARG A 178 -2.12 1.53 -3.58
N GLN A 179 -0.86 1.83 -3.28
CA GLN A 179 0.31 1.23 -3.90
C GLN A 179 0.44 -0.26 -3.54
N THR A 180 0.51 -1.14 -4.54
CA THR A 180 0.88 -2.56 -4.36
C THR A 180 2.39 -2.74 -4.16
N GLY A 181 2.81 -3.98 -3.90
CA GLY A 181 4.21 -4.39 -3.85
C GLY A 181 5.00 -3.91 -5.08
N MET A 182 6.10 -3.19 -4.81
CA MET A 182 6.86 -2.49 -5.84
C MET A 182 8.18 -3.20 -6.14
N LEU A 183 8.35 -3.57 -7.39
CA LEU A 183 9.54 -4.24 -7.90
C LEU A 183 10.63 -3.25 -8.29
N HIS A 184 11.82 -3.44 -7.72
CA HIS A 184 13.01 -2.69 -8.08
C HIS A 184 14.24 -3.60 -8.06
N THR A 185 15.23 -3.31 -8.90
CA THR A 185 16.41 -4.20 -9.05
C THR A 185 17.25 -4.30 -7.78
N ASN A 186 17.19 -3.32 -6.86
CA ASN A 186 17.86 -3.43 -5.56
C ASN A 186 17.22 -4.44 -4.58
N MET A 187 16.09 -5.07 -4.90
CA MET A 187 15.41 -6.00 -3.98
C MET A 187 16.27 -7.19 -3.57
N TRP A 188 17.22 -7.65 -4.41
CA TRP A 188 18.11 -8.75 -4.03
C TRP A 188 19.06 -8.41 -2.85
N LYS A 189 19.19 -7.12 -2.51
CA LYS A 189 19.97 -6.64 -1.36
C LYS A 189 19.16 -6.66 -0.06
N ILE A 190 17.85 -6.90 -0.12
CA ILE A 190 17.00 -7.00 1.07
C ILE A 190 17.48 -8.21 1.88
N HIS A 191 17.85 -7.95 3.14
CA HIS A 191 18.30 -8.96 4.09
C HIS A 191 17.65 -8.68 5.44
N ASP A 192 16.32 -8.75 5.42
CA ASP A 192 15.46 -8.43 6.55
C ASP A 192 14.50 -9.61 6.81
N PRO A 193 14.24 -10.00 8.07
CA PRO A 193 13.36 -11.13 8.40
C PRO A 193 11.91 -11.02 7.88
N ILE A 194 11.46 -9.83 7.47
CA ILE A 194 10.14 -9.62 6.85
C ILE A 194 9.88 -10.53 5.63
N VAL A 195 10.93 -11.03 4.96
CA VAL A 195 10.78 -11.98 3.84
C VAL A 195 10.07 -13.28 4.26
N PHE A 196 10.13 -13.65 5.54
CA PHE A 196 9.46 -14.83 6.10
C PHE A 196 8.02 -14.55 6.54
N HIS A 197 7.54 -13.31 6.45
CA HIS A 197 6.16 -12.99 6.83
C HIS A 197 5.17 -13.34 5.70
N ASN A 198 5.66 -13.60 4.49
CA ASN A 198 4.84 -13.89 3.31
C ASN A 198 4.41 -15.36 3.28
N PRO A 199 3.09 -15.66 3.19
CA PRO A 199 2.62 -17.02 2.97
C PRO A 199 3.04 -17.57 1.61
N TRP A 200 3.49 -18.82 1.56
CA TRP A 200 3.93 -19.45 0.30
C TRP A 200 2.83 -19.55 -0.77
N ASN A 201 1.58 -19.74 -0.35
CA ASN A 201 0.39 -19.72 -1.21
C ASN A 201 -0.35 -18.36 -1.18
N GLY A 202 0.26 -17.33 -0.58
CA GLY A 202 -0.21 -15.96 -0.69
C GLY A 202 -0.02 -15.41 -2.10
N VAL A 203 -0.66 -14.27 -2.41
CA VAL A 203 -0.62 -13.70 -3.76
C VAL A 203 -0.20 -12.23 -3.77
N PHE A 204 0.38 -11.82 -4.90
CA PHE A 204 0.67 -10.43 -5.20
C PHE A 204 0.36 -10.14 -6.67
N GLU A 205 -0.35 -9.04 -6.91
CA GLU A 205 -0.23 -8.31 -8.18
C GLU A 205 0.85 -7.23 -8.01
N TRP A 206 2.01 -7.46 -8.60
CA TRP A 206 3.15 -6.55 -8.49
C TRP A 206 3.03 -5.34 -9.42
N ILE A 207 3.89 -4.34 -9.22
CA ILE A 207 4.15 -3.29 -10.20
C ILE A 207 5.64 -2.92 -10.15
N THR A 208 6.23 -2.46 -11.25
CA THR A 208 7.60 -1.93 -11.22
C THR A 208 7.65 -0.51 -10.64
N VAL A 209 8.81 -0.15 -10.10
CA VAL A 209 9.09 1.24 -9.66
C VAL A 209 8.98 2.24 -10.82
N GLY A 210 9.31 1.81 -12.05
CA GLY A 210 9.20 2.63 -13.26
C GLY A 210 7.75 2.98 -13.58
N ASP A 211 6.87 1.98 -13.63
CA ASP A 211 5.44 2.19 -13.90
C ASP A 211 4.76 2.98 -12.77
N SER A 212 5.16 2.76 -11.51
CA SER A 212 4.66 3.55 -10.37
C SER A 212 5.04 5.04 -10.49
N GLY A 213 6.29 5.34 -10.85
CA GLY A 213 6.74 6.72 -11.09
C GLY A 213 6.08 7.37 -12.31
N ARG A 214 5.83 6.58 -13.35
CA ARG A 214 5.13 7.02 -14.56
C ARG A 214 3.68 7.40 -14.28
N LEU A 215 2.97 6.59 -13.50
CA LEU A 215 1.61 6.90 -13.04
C LEU A 215 1.57 8.26 -12.34
N ALA A 216 2.45 8.47 -11.35
CA ALA A 216 2.50 9.70 -10.59
C ALA A 216 2.78 10.94 -11.47
N ALA A 217 3.67 10.82 -12.47
CA ALA A 217 3.92 11.89 -13.43
C ALA A 217 2.76 12.11 -14.42
N ASN A 218 2.11 11.04 -14.88
CA ASN A 218 0.96 11.12 -15.79
C ASN A 218 -0.25 11.77 -15.12
N LEU A 219 -0.40 11.62 -13.80
CA LEU A 219 -1.42 12.31 -13.01
C LEU A 219 -1.24 13.84 -12.95
N CYS A 220 -0.11 14.39 -13.40
CA CYS A 220 0.11 15.84 -13.50
C CYS A 220 -0.32 16.43 -14.85
N GLU A 221 -0.66 15.58 -15.82
CA GLU A 221 -1.04 16.01 -17.17
C GLU A 221 -2.43 16.65 -17.20
N ASP A 222 -2.66 17.57 -18.14
CA ASP A 222 -3.98 18.17 -18.37
C ASP A 222 -5.01 17.19 -18.94
N THR A 223 -4.55 16.05 -19.45
CA THR A 223 -5.41 14.99 -20.02
C THR A 223 -6.05 14.10 -18.96
N VAL A 224 -5.72 14.28 -17.67
CA VAL A 224 -6.31 13.49 -16.58
C VAL A 224 -7.81 13.81 -16.49
N PRO A 225 -8.70 12.81 -16.66
CA PRO A 225 -10.13 13.07 -16.65
C PRO A 225 -10.65 13.37 -15.25
N ASP A 226 -11.71 14.17 -15.15
CA ASP A 226 -12.31 14.58 -13.88
C ASP A 226 -12.76 13.39 -13.00
N ALA A 227 -13.11 12.27 -13.63
CA ALA A 227 -13.50 11.03 -12.95
C ALA A 227 -12.41 10.43 -12.02
N VAL A 228 -11.14 10.86 -12.14
CA VAL A 228 -10.07 10.46 -11.22
C VAL A 228 -10.22 11.13 -9.85
N TRP A 229 -10.74 12.35 -9.81
CA TRP A 229 -10.79 13.14 -8.59
C TRP A 229 -11.89 12.66 -7.65
N ARG A 230 -11.66 12.87 -6.36
CA ARG A 230 -12.42 12.33 -5.22
C ARG A 230 -12.53 10.80 -5.26
N GLY A 231 -11.54 10.13 -5.84
CA GLY A 231 -11.53 8.69 -6.03
C GLY A 231 -10.51 7.94 -5.17
N PHE A 232 -10.79 6.65 -4.96
CA PHE A 232 -9.86 5.66 -4.44
C PHE A 232 -9.51 4.71 -5.57
N TYR A 233 -8.23 4.36 -5.70
CA TYR A 233 -7.78 3.40 -6.71
C TYR A 233 -6.68 2.49 -6.18
N ASN A 234 -6.65 1.25 -6.66
CA ASN A 234 -5.52 0.35 -6.44
C ASN A 234 -4.49 0.52 -7.57
N ILE A 235 -3.23 0.74 -7.22
CA ILE A 235 -2.13 0.69 -8.19
C ILE A 235 -1.73 -0.78 -8.34
N GLY A 236 -2.01 -1.36 -9.51
CA GLY A 236 -1.61 -2.73 -9.87
C GLY A 236 -0.85 -2.78 -11.20
N GLY A 237 -0.06 -3.83 -11.43
CA GLY A 237 0.62 -4.06 -12.70
C GLY A 237 -0.22 -4.86 -13.72
N GLY A 238 -1.44 -5.24 -13.37
CA GLY A 238 -2.33 -6.02 -14.21
C GLY A 238 -2.00 -7.52 -14.21
N GLU A 239 -2.71 -8.26 -15.06
CA GLU A 239 -2.66 -9.73 -15.09
C GLU A 239 -1.24 -10.31 -15.23
N ARG A 240 -0.39 -9.67 -16.04
CA ARG A 240 1.00 -10.11 -16.29
C ARG A 240 1.95 -9.90 -15.12
N MET A 241 1.47 -9.30 -14.03
CA MET A 241 2.21 -9.06 -12.80
C MET A 241 1.63 -9.83 -11.61
N ARG A 242 0.62 -10.69 -11.84
CA ARG A 242 -0.01 -11.54 -10.83
C ARG A 242 0.77 -12.83 -10.62
N THR A 243 1.14 -13.09 -9.37
CA THR A 243 1.85 -14.30 -8.96
C THR A 243 1.37 -14.79 -7.60
N THR A 244 1.55 -16.08 -7.34
CA THR A 244 1.71 -16.57 -5.97
C THR A 244 3.12 -16.24 -5.44
N THR A 245 3.29 -16.23 -4.12
CA THR A 245 4.60 -16.03 -3.49
C THR A 245 5.63 -17.06 -3.98
N HIS A 246 5.25 -18.34 -4.11
CA HIS A 246 6.16 -19.38 -4.56
C HIS A 246 6.53 -19.26 -6.05
N GLU A 247 5.61 -18.81 -6.92
CA GLU A 247 5.93 -18.51 -8.32
C GLU A 247 6.96 -17.38 -8.43
N PHE A 248 6.73 -16.30 -7.69
CA PHE A 248 7.67 -15.18 -7.63
C PHE A 248 9.02 -15.60 -7.08
N ALA A 249 9.05 -16.36 -5.97
CA ALA A 249 10.28 -16.85 -5.36
C ALA A 249 11.09 -17.74 -6.33
N ALA A 250 10.42 -18.60 -7.11
CA ALA A 250 11.07 -19.41 -8.13
C ALA A 250 11.65 -18.55 -9.27
N GLY A 251 10.91 -17.55 -9.75
CA GLY A 251 11.38 -16.61 -10.77
C GLY A 251 12.59 -15.78 -10.29
N ALA A 252 12.51 -15.25 -9.07
CA ALA A 252 13.59 -14.49 -8.44
C ALA A 252 14.83 -15.36 -8.23
N ALA A 253 14.68 -16.59 -7.73
CA ALA A 253 15.79 -17.53 -7.55
C ALA A 253 16.54 -17.76 -8.88
N ARG A 254 15.81 -18.05 -9.96
CA ARG A 254 16.38 -18.23 -11.31
C ARG A 254 17.09 -16.97 -11.81
N ALA A 255 16.47 -15.80 -11.65
CA ALA A 255 17.07 -14.52 -12.05
C ALA A 255 18.39 -14.23 -11.31
N LEU A 256 18.52 -14.68 -10.06
CA LEU A 256 19.71 -14.54 -9.22
C LEU A 256 20.74 -15.68 -9.42
N GLY A 257 20.45 -16.64 -10.30
CA GLY A 257 21.35 -17.74 -10.64
C GLY A 257 21.21 -18.99 -9.76
N ALA A 258 20.27 -19.02 -8.80
CA ALA A 258 19.93 -20.24 -8.08
C ALA A 258 19.05 -21.17 -8.96
N LYS A 259 19.08 -22.47 -8.68
CA LYS A 259 18.23 -23.45 -9.39
C LYS A 259 16.77 -23.29 -9.00
N ASP A 260 16.51 -23.27 -7.70
CA ASP A 260 15.18 -23.15 -7.12
C ASP A 260 15.28 -22.49 -5.73
N PHE A 261 14.19 -21.84 -5.29
CA PHE A 261 14.12 -21.26 -3.94
C PHE A 261 14.08 -22.35 -2.85
N ARG A 262 13.59 -23.53 -3.18
CA ARG A 262 13.46 -24.70 -2.29
C ARG A 262 14.80 -25.22 -1.75
N ASP A 263 15.88 -24.92 -2.45
CA ASP A 263 17.23 -25.27 -1.98
C ASP A 263 17.64 -24.40 -0.78
N MET A 264 17.11 -23.18 -0.68
CA MET A 264 17.52 -22.16 0.29
C MET A 264 16.53 -21.93 1.43
N GLN A 265 15.30 -22.40 1.31
CA GLN A 265 14.25 -22.16 2.31
C GLN A 265 13.50 -23.46 2.62
N LEU A 266 12.80 -23.49 3.76
CA LEU A 266 11.90 -24.59 4.13
C LEU A 266 10.48 -24.05 4.38
N PRO A 267 9.43 -24.86 4.20
CA PRO A 267 8.05 -24.35 4.23
C PRO A 267 7.69 -23.69 5.57
N HIS A 268 7.95 -24.37 6.69
CA HIS A 268 7.68 -23.89 8.05
C HIS A 268 8.49 -22.66 8.50
N TRP A 269 9.38 -22.14 7.65
CA TRP A 269 10.07 -20.89 7.96
C TRP A 269 9.20 -19.67 7.66
N SER A 270 8.20 -19.78 6.79
CA SER A 270 7.35 -18.63 6.47
C SER A 270 6.03 -18.68 7.21
N ALA A 271 5.50 -17.51 7.55
CA ALA A 271 4.16 -17.34 8.10
C ALA A 271 3.08 -17.88 7.16
N THR A 272 1.90 -18.13 7.71
CA THR A 272 0.76 -18.68 6.94
C THR A 272 -0.31 -17.63 6.64
N ARG A 273 -0.26 -16.47 7.32
CA ARG A 273 -1.21 -15.35 7.22
C ARG A 273 -0.60 -14.08 7.83
N ASN A 274 -1.41 -13.04 7.99
CA ASN A 274 -1.07 -11.75 8.61
C ASN A 274 -0.04 -10.90 7.83
N PHE A 275 0.13 -11.15 6.53
CA PHE A 275 0.91 -10.29 5.64
C PHE A 275 0.09 -9.91 4.42
N HIS A 276 0.18 -8.64 4.03
CA HIS A 276 -0.65 -8.11 2.96
C HIS A 276 -0.31 -8.71 1.59
N GLY A 277 -1.29 -8.71 0.71
CA GLY A 277 -1.14 -9.21 -0.66
C GLY A 277 -2.49 -9.61 -1.23
N GLN A 278 -2.76 -9.20 -2.47
CA GLN A 278 -3.99 -9.52 -3.19
C GLN A 278 -3.77 -9.34 -4.70
N TRP A 279 -4.69 -9.87 -5.49
CA TRP A 279 -4.91 -9.47 -6.88
C TRP A 279 -6.02 -8.44 -6.95
N TYR A 280 -6.03 -7.62 -8.00
CA TYR A 280 -7.03 -6.55 -8.12
C TYR A 280 -8.01 -6.83 -9.23
N SER A 281 -9.30 -6.78 -8.90
CA SER A 281 -10.38 -6.81 -9.88
C SER A 281 -10.68 -5.42 -10.48
N ASP A 282 -10.10 -4.36 -9.93
CA ASP A 282 -10.38 -2.97 -10.31
C ASP A 282 -9.15 -2.14 -10.72
N SER A 283 -7.93 -2.69 -10.67
CA SER A 283 -6.72 -1.92 -11.00
C SER A 283 -6.69 -1.47 -12.46
N ASP A 284 -7.33 -2.22 -13.37
CA ASP A 284 -7.46 -1.90 -14.80
C ASP A 284 -8.22 -0.59 -15.04
N ARG A 285 -9.12 -0.20 -14.11
CA ARG A 285 -9.82 1.09 -14.19
C ARG A 285 -8.85 2.27 -14.10
N LEU A 286 -7.85 2.19 -13.22
CA LEU A 286 -6.85 3.25 -13.08
C LEU A 286 -5.97 3.34 -14.34
N GLU A 287 -5.58 2.20 -14.90
CA GLU A 287 -4.84 2.15 -16.18
C GLU A 287 -5.65 2.77 -17.32
N ALA A 288 -6.95 2.50 -17.39
CA ALA A 288 -7.82 3.09 -18.42
C ALA A 288 -7.94 4.61 -18.29
N LEU A 289 -7.99 5.14 -17.05
CA LEU A 289 -8.11 6.58 -16.79
C LEU A 289 -6.78 7.32 -16.98
N VAL A 290 -5.67 6.71 -16.56
CA VAL A 290 -4.34 7.33 -16.60
C VAL A 290 -3.30 6.25 -16.99
N PRO A 291 -3.13 5.93 -18.28
CA PRO A 291 -2.28 4.82 -18.71
C PRO A 291 -0.84 4.92 -18.19
N TYR A 292 -0.35 3.89 -17.51
CA TYR A 292 0.96 3.88 -16.86
C TYR A 292 1.74 2.58 -17.01
N ARG A 293 1.07 1.45 -17.26
CA ARG A 293 1.69 0.13 -17.35
C ARG A 293 2.49 -0.04 -18.63
N ARG A 294 3.72 -0.53 -18.49
CA ARG A 294 4.60 -0.89 -19.62
C ARG A 294 5.39 -2.16 -19.38
N GLU A 295 5.77 -2.40 -18.13
CA GLU A 295 6.69 -3.48 -17.76
C GLU A 295 5.93 -4.71 -17.28
N THR A 296 6.54 -5.87 -17.50
CA THR A 296 5.97 -7.16 -17.13
C THR A 296 6.90 -7.90 -16.17
N LEU A 297 6.44 -9.01 -15.60
CA LEU A 297 7.25 -9.74 -14.62
C LEU A 297 8.53 -10.32 -15.26
N ASP A 298 8.45 -10.74 -16.53
CA ASP A 298 9.61 -11.23 -17.29
C ASP A 298 10.62 -10.11 -17.58
N ASP A 299 10.14 -8.90 -17.88
CA ASP A 299 11.00 -7.72 -18.04
C ASP A 299 11.74 -7.43 -16.73
N PHE A 300 11.02 -7.49 -15.60
CA PHE A 300 11.61 -7.33 -14.28
C PHE A 300 12.67 -8.40 -13.99
N PHE A 301 12.39 -9.69 -14.18
CA PHE A 301 13.38 -10.73 -13.91
C PHE A 301 14.61 -10.62 -14.83
N THR A 302 14.40 -10.19 -16.07
CA THR A 302 15.50 -9.87 -17.00
C THR A 302 16.36 -8.71 -16.47
N ALA A 303 15.74 -7.62 -16.03
CA ALA A 303 16.42 -6.47 -15.44
C ALA A 303 17.14 -6.85 -14.13
N LEU A 304 16.51 -7.64 -13.27
CA LEU A 304 17.08 -8.15 -12.03
C LEU A 304 18.35 -8.98 -12.32
N SER A 305 18.27 -9.93 -13.25
CA SER A 305 19.43 -10.76 -13.64
C SER A 305 20.58 -9.92 -14.19
N ARG A 306 20.29 -8.87 -14.97
CA ARG A 306 21.31 -7.94 -15.49
C ARG A 306 21.95 -7.08 -14.40
N SER A 307 21.22 -6.78 -13.33
CA SER A 307 21.73 -5.96 -12.22
C SER A 307 22.71 -6.69 -11.30
N VAL A 308 22.78 -8.02 -11.39
CA VAL A 308 23.63 -8.84 -10.51
C VAL A 308 24.93 -9.23 -11.23
N PRO A 309 26.11 -9.04 -10.61
CA PRO A 309 27.39 -9.40 -11.21
C PRO A 309 27.46 -10.89 -11.60
N PHE A 310 28.10 -11.20 -12.73
CA PHE A 310 28.10 -12.56 -13.29
C PHE A 310 28.68 -13.61 -12.33
N TYR A 311 29.72 -13.25 -11.56
CA TYR A 311 30.39 -14.15 -10.62
C TYR A 311 29.50 -14.50 -9.42
N VAL A 312 28.63 -13.58 -8.98
CA VAL A 312 27.62 -13.84 -7.94
C VAL A 312 26.64 -14.89 -8.42
N LYS A 313 26.14 -14.75 -9.66
CA LYS A 313 25.21 -15.72 -10.27
C LYS A 313 25.84 -17.09 -10.45
N LEU A 314 27.11 -17.15 -10.85
CA LEU A 314 27.83 -18.42 -10.99
C LEU A 314 28.01 -19.12 -9.62
N GLY A 315 28.35 -18.37 -8.58
CA GLY A 315 28.47 -18.90 -7.22
C GLY A 315 27.14 -19.40 -6.65
N ALA A 316 26.03 -18.69 -6.92
CA ALA A 316 24.70 -19.05 -6.43
C ALA A 316 24.25 -20.47 -6.86
N ARG A 317 24.68 -20.95 -8.03
CA ARG A 317 24.36 -22.29 -8.55
C ARG A 317 24.84 -23.43 -7.66
N PHE A 318 25.94 -23.22 -6.93
CA PHE A 318 26.58 -24.24 -6.11
C PHE A 318 26.43 -23.95 -4.61
N ALA A 319 25.83 -22.82 -4.24
CA ALA A 319 25.76 -22.32 -2.88
C ALA A 319 24.48 -22.72 -2.12
N GLY A 320 23.66 -23.66 -2.61
CA GLY A 320 22.36 -23.99 -2.02
C GLY A 320 22.39 -24.21 -0.50
N LYS A 321 23.35 -25.00 0.01
CA LYS A 321 23.53 -25.24 1.47
C LYS A 321 23.93 -23.97 2.24
N ALA A 322 24.85 -23.17 1.69
CA ALA A 322 25.29 -21.93 2.32
C ALA A 322 24.17 -20.87 2.31
N GLY A 323 23.43 -20.77 1.20
CA GLY A 323 22.22 -19.95 1.08
C GLY A 323 21.16 -20.35 2.10
N ARG A 324 20.92 -21.67 2.26
CA ARG A 324 20.02 -22.19 3.29
C ARG A 324 20.42 -21.79 4.70
N GLN A 325 21.69 -21.94 5.07
CA GLN A 325 22.18 -21.53 6.38
C GLN A 325 22.03 -20.02 6.61
N ARG A 326 22.27 -19.20 5.58
CA ARG A 326 22.07 -17.74 5.67
C ARG A 326 20.59 -17.40 5.89
N MET A 327 19.69 -18.01 5.13
CA MET A 327 18.24 -17.80 5.28
C MET A 327 17.75 -18.28 6.65
N GLN A 328 18.23 -19.43 7.13
CA GLN A 328 17.91 -19.92 8.47
C GLN A 328 18.31 -18.92 9.55
N LYS A 329 19.55 -18.41 9.52
CA LYS A 329 20.02 -17.39 10.47
C LYS A 329 19.19 -16.11 10.42
N LEU A 330 18.70 -15.73 9.24
CA LEU A 330 17.82 -14.58 9.09
C LEU A 330 16.45 -14.85 9.75
N ALA A 331 15.89 -16.05 9.57
CA ALA A 331 14.63 -16.46 10.20
C ALA A 331 14.75 -16.63 11.73
N GLU A 332 15.94 -16.99 12.23
CA GLU A 332 16.26 -17.09 13.66
C GLU A 332 16.60 -15.74 14.31
N GLY A 333 16.84 -14.70 13.50
CA GLY A 333 17.17 -13.35 13.96
C GLY A 333 15.98 -12.56 14.49
N PRO A 334 16.20 -11.37 15.09
CA PRO A 334 15.13 -10.53 15.64
C PRO A 334 14.07 -10.18 14.59
N GLY A 335 12.79 -10.46 14.88
CA GLY A 335 11.67 -10.26 13.95
C GLY A 335 11.45 -11.42 12.94
N GLY A 336 12.28 -12.47 13.02
CA GLY A 336 12.11 -13.68 12.23
C GLY A 336 11.12 -14.65 12.88
N THR A 337 10.43 -15.41 12.03
CA THR A 337 9.42 -16.40 12.43
C THR A 337 9.97 -17.51 13.32
N LEU A 338 11.17 -18.03 13.03
CA LEU A 338 11.80 -19.07 13.86
C LEU A 338 12.26 -18.51 15.20
N ASN A 339 12.61 -17.22 15.26
CA ASN A 339 12.89 -16.55 16.53
C ASN A 339 11.66 -16.55 17.43
N TRP A 340 10.49 -16.14 16.90
CA TRP A 340 9.23 -16.15 17.65
C TRP A 340 8.88 -17.54 18.18
N ILE A 341 9.11 -18.58 17.37
CA ILE A 341 8.90 -19.97 17.78
C ILE A 341 9.92 -20.40 18.83
N ALA A 342 11.18 -20.00 18.73
CA ALA A 342 12.20 -20.36 19.72
C ALA A 342 11.99 -19.67 21.07
N SER A 343 11.49 -18.43 21.06
CA SER A 343 11.24 -17.61 22.26
C SER A 343 9.85 -17.81 22.88
N ASN A 344 8.98 -18.57 22.22
CA ASN A 344 7.57 -18.74 22.62
C ASN A 344 6.80 -17.41 22.67
N ASP A 345 7.02 -16.58 21.66
CA ASP A 345 6.33 -15.29 21.49
C ASP A 345 4.92 -15.50 20.96
N GLU A 346 4.00 -15.85 21.86
CA GLU A 346 2.58 -16.09 21.53
C GLU A 346 1.90 -14.88 20.86
N ALA A 347 2.37 -13.65 21.14
CA ALA A 347 1.82 -12.44 20.55
C ALA A 347 2.07 -12.40 19.04
N HIS A 348 3.19 -12.93 18.55
CA HIS A 348 3.46 -13.09 17.12
C HIS A 348 2.99 -14.44 16.57
N ILE A 349 3.13 -15.54 17.33
CA ILE A 349 2.73 -16.87 16.86
C ILE A 349 1.25 -16.90 16.49
N ARG A 350 0.37 -16.33 17.33
CA ARG A 350 -1.08 -16.33 17.09
C ARG A 350 -1.48 -15.66 15.77
N PRO A 351 -1.15 -14.38 15.50
CA PRO A 351 -1.58 -13.76 14.25
C PRO A 351 -0.92 -14.39 13.01
N PHE A 352 0.35 -14.81 13.06
CA PHE A 352 1.07 -15.31 11.87
C PHE A 352 0.87 -16.80 11.56
N PHE A 353 0.56 -17.62 12.58
CA PHE A 353 0.40 -19.08 12.48
C PHE A 353 -0.88 -19.63 13.11
N GLY A 354 -1.59 -18.82 13.90
CA GLY A 354 -2.75 -19.23 14.70
C GLY A 354 -2.40 -19.84 16.04
N SER A 355 -1.44 -20.75 16.03
CA SER A 355 -0.92 -21.37 17.24
C SER A 355 0.42 -22.02 16.98
N ARG A 356 1.15 -22.32 18.04
CA ARG A 356 2.35 -23.17 17.98
C ARG A 356 2.03 -24.54 17.37
N ALA A 357 0.91 -25.15 17.76
CA ALA A 357 0.50 -26.46 17.26
C ALA A 357 0.27 -26.45 15.73
N ALA A 358 -0.34 -25.38 15.20
CA ALA A 358 -0.51 -25.20 13.77
C ALA A 358 0.83 -25.06 13.03
N TRP A 359 1.80 -24.33 13.60
CA TRP A 359 3.16 -24.25 13.06
C TRP A 359 3.90 -25.61 13.13
N GLU A 360 3.72 -26.36 14.21
CA GLU A 360 4.31 -27.70 14.38
C GLU A 360 3.80 -28.69 13.32
N ALA A 361 2.53 -28.56 12.93
CA ALA A 361 1.92 -29.35 11.87
C ALA A 361 2.41 -28.98 10.45
N LEU A 362 3.11 -27.85 10.27
CA LEU A 362 3.59 -27.46 8.94
C LEU A 362 4.63 -28.43 8.38
N PRO A 363 4.59 -28.73 7.07
CA PRO A 363 5.59 -29.57 6.41
C PRO A 363 7.04 -29.09 6.64
N ARG A 364 7.93 -30.04 6.95
CA ARG A 364 9.37 -29.79 7.12
C ARG A 364 10.15 -29.90 5.81
N THR A 365 9.53 -30.47 4.77
CA THR A 365 10.09 -30.63 3.43
C THR A 365 9.12 -30.11 2.38
N TRP A 366 9.65 -29.76 1.21
CA TRP A 366 8.84 -29.26 0.09
C TRP A 366 7.96 -30.34 -0.56
N ASP A 367 8.38 -31.60 -0.54
CA ASP A 367 7.60 -32.70 -1.10
C ASP A 367 6.27 -32.93 -0.36
N ALA A 368 6.20 -32.51 0.91
CA ALA A 368 5.01 -32.59 1.75
C ALA A 368 4.22 -31.27 1.81
N PHE A 369 4.69 -30.19 1.16
CA PHE A 369 4.01 -28.90 1.16
C PHE A 369 3.22 -28.69 -0.15
N PRO A 370 1.89 -28.57 -0.10
CA PRO A 370 1.10 -28.31 -1.30
C PRO A 370 1.30 -26.85 -1.75
N LEU A 371 1.91 -26.68 -2.93
CA LEU A 371 1.95 -25.39 -3.61
C LEU A 371 0.69 -25.26 -4.46
N GLU A 372 -0.22 -24.40 -3.99
CA GLU A 372 -1.57 -24.28 -4.53
C GLU A 372 -1.68 -23.13 -5.53
N GLN A 373 -2.55 -23.31 -6.52
CA GLN A 373 -2.86 -22.27 -7.48
C GLN A 373 -4.25 -21.69 -7.17
N PRO A 374 -4.35 -20.42 -6.77
CA PRO A 374 -5.62 -19.79 -6.49
C PRO A 374 -6.40 -19.50 -7.78
N SER A 375 -7.73 -19.39 -7.68
CA SER A 375 -8.58 -19.11 -8.84
C SER A 375 -8.20 -17.78 -9.50
N ARG A 376 -8.04 -17.80 -10.83
CA ARG A 376 -7.82 -16.59 -11.64
C ARG A 376 -9.11 -15.91 -12.08
N ASP A 377 -10.26 -16.49 -11.77
CA ASP A 377 -11.54 -15.85 -12.00
C ASP A 377 -11.81 -14.85 -10.86
N PRO A 378 -12.09 -13.57 -11.16
CA PRO A 378 -12.40 -12.57 -10.15
C PRO A 378 -13.57 -13.01 -9.25
N SER A 379 -13.35 -12.94 -7.93
CA SER A 379 -14.40 -13.04 -6.92
C SER A 379 -14.63 -11.67 -6.29
N TYR A 380 -15.85 -11.45 -5.79
CA TYR A 380 -16.27 -10.16 -5.24
C TYR A 380 -16.85 -10.32 -3.85
N LEU A 381 -16.41 -9.48 -2.93
CA LEU A 381 -17.04 -9.33 -1.63
C LEU A 381 -18.34 -8.52 -1.78
N ASP A 382 -19.34 -8.87 -0.98
CA ASP A 382 -20.57 -8.10 -0.84
C ASP A 382 -20.25 -6.80 -0.08
N HIS A 383 -20.77 -5.68 -0.57
CA HIS A 383 -20.54 -4.37 0.03
C HIS A 383 -21.76 -3.86 0.81
N GLY A 384 -22.89 -4.58 0.75
CA GLY A 384 -24.15 -4.22 1.39
C GLY A 384 -24.93 -3.12 0.67
N TYR A 385 -24.56 -2.78 -0.57
CA TYR A 385 -25.22 -1.79 -1.42
C TYR A 385 -24.91 -2.02 -2.90
N ASP A 386 -25.65 -1.37 -3.80
CA ASP A 386 -25.36 -1.41 -5.24
C ASP A 386 -24.09 -0.61 -5.57
N THR A 387 -23.01 -1.34 -5.83
CA THR A 387 -21.70 -0.73 -6.16
C THR A 387 -21.66 -0.08 -7.55
N ALA A 388 -22.62 -0.38 -8.43
CA ALA A 388 -22.74 0.24 -9.75
C ALA A 388 -23.47 1.59 -9.73
N GLN A 389 -24.30 1.85 -8.71
CA GLN A 389 -25.01 3.12 -8.53
C GLN A 389 -24.03 4.29 -8.36
N HIS A 390 -24.30 5.41 -9.05
CA HIS A 390 -23.54 6.64 -8.87
C HIS A 390 -23.79 7.23 -7.49
N GLU A 391 -22.76 7.80 -6.87
CA GLU A 391 -22.81 8.26 -5.47
C GLU A 391 -23.78 9.43 -5.23
N ASP A 392 -24.05 10.25 -6.25
CA ASP A 392 -25.06 11.33 -6.20
C ASP A 392 -26.49 10.82 -6.09
N HIS A 393 -26.72 9.53 -6.34
CA HIS A 393 -28.04 8.92 -6.27
C HIS A 393 -28.23 8.08 -5.00
N TRP A 394 -27.24 8.03 -4.10
CA TRP A 394 -27.41 7.31 -2.83
C TRP A 394 -28.50 7.97 -2.00
N THR A 395 -29.47 7.16 -1.59
CA THR A 395 -30.56 7.58 -0.72
C THR A 395 -30.21 7.30 0.74
N ARG A 396 -30.90 7.96 1.67
CA ARG A 396 -30.84 7.61 3.10
C ARG A 396 -31.06 6.11 3.38
N ALA A 397 -31.94 5.45 2.61
CA ALA A 397 -32.19 4.02 2.75
C ALA A 397 -30.98 3.17 2.35
N ASP A 398 -30.31 3.52 1.24
CA ASP A 398 -29.08 2.85 0.80
C ASP A 398 -27.98 2.98 1.84
N LEU A 399 -27.79 4.19 2.38
CA LEU A 399 -26.81 4.46 3.43
C LEU A 399 -27.12 3.70 4.72
N GLY A 400 -28.39 3.63 5.11
CA GLY A 400 -28.84 2.87 6.28
C GLY A 400 -28.58 1.36 6.13
N ALA A 401 -28.88 0.79 4.97
CA ALA A 401 -28.62 -0.62 4.66
C ALA A 401 -27.12 -0.93 4.67
N ALA A 402 -26.31 -0.10 3.99
CA ALA A 402 -24.87 -0.26 3.94
C ALA A 402 -24.22 -0.13 5.33
N ALA A 403 -24.68 0.82 6.16
CA ALA A 403 -24.22 0.98 7.53
C ALA A 403 -24.56 -0.25 8.37
N ALA A 404 -25.80 -0.75 8.30
CA ALA A 404 -26.23 -1.94 9.03
C ALA A 404 -25.39 -3.17 8.65
N PHE A 405 -25.12 -3.37 7.36
CA PHE A 405 -24.25 -4.44 6.87
C PHE A 405 -22.79 -4.28 7.35
N ARG A 406 -22.36 -3.04 7.65
CA ARG A 406 -21.06 -2.70 8.24
C ARG A 406 -21.06 -2.69 9.76
N GLY A 407 -22.10 -3.24 10.39
CA GLY A 407 -22.23 -3.30 11.84
C GLY A 407 -22.33 -1.91 12.48
N ALA A 408 -22.95 -0.96 11.79
CA ALA A 408 -23.13 0.41 12.24
C ALA A 408 -24.56 0.89 12.01
N GLN A 409 -24.92 1.98 12.67
CA GLN A 409 -26.15 2.73 12.43
C GLN A 409 -25.81 4.17 12.11
N ILE A 410 -26.58 4.77 11.21
CA ILE A 410 -26.52 6.21 10.94
C ILE A 410 -27.27 6.97 12.04
N LEU A 411 -26.67 8.02 12.56
CA LEU A 411 -27.24 8.89 13.59
C LEU A 411 -27.74 10.22 13.01
N SER A 412 -27.12 10.71 11.93
CA SER A 412 -27.56 11.93 11.25
C SER A 412 -28.96 11.77 10.65
N ASP A 413 -29.75 12.85 10.67
CA ASP A 413 -31.08 12.93 10.04
C ASP A 413 -31.02 13.50 8.61
N GLY A 414 -32.09 13.29 7.82
CA GLY A 414 -32.22 13.80 6.45
C GLY A 414 -31.42 13.05 5.37
N GLU A 415 -31.48 13.57 4.15
CA GLU A 415 -30.63 13.10 3.04
C GLU A 415 -29.20 13.61 3.23
N ILE A 416 -28.22 12.80 2.86
CA ILE A 416 -26.79 13.07 3.09
C ILE A 416 -26.05 12.82 1.80
N ALA A 417 -25.38 13.86 1.28
CA ALA A 417 -24.58 13.71 0.08
C ALA A 417 -23.34 12.84 0.31
N ALA A 418 -22.82 12.22 -0.74
CA ALA A 418 -21.64 11.34 -0.66
C ALA A 418 -20.41 12.00 -0.01
N GLY A 419 -20.23 13.32 -0.20
CA GLY A 419 -19.14 14.11 0.37
C GLY A 419 -19.48 14.89 1.63
N GLU A 420 -20.67 14.69 2.19
CA GLU A 420 -21.10 15.35 3.42
C GLU A 420 -20.80 14.48 4.63
N GLN A 421 -20.37 15.11 5.73
CA GLN A 421 -20.09 14.42 6.98
C GLN A 421 -21.39 13.89 7.61
N ALA A 422 -21.42 12.59 7.90
CA ALA A 422 -22.48 11.96 8.67
C ALA A 422 -21.95 11.42 9.99
N HIS A 423 -22.82 11.34 10.99
CA HIS A 423 -22.54 10.72 12.27
C HIS A 423 -23.03 9.28 12.29
N TRP A 424 -22.21 8.39 12.81
CA TRP A 424 -22.44 6.95 12.85
C TRP A 424 -22.15 6.40 14.23
N ARG A 425 -22.75 5.26 14.57
CA ARG A 425 -22.39 4.47 15.76
C ARG A 425 -22.16 3.02 15.36
N CYS A 426 -21.01 2.45 15.69
CA CYS A 426 -20.75 1.02 15.43
C CYS A 426 -21.34 0.11 16.52
N GLY A 427 -21.37 -1.20 16.28
CA GLY A 427 -21.85 -2.21 17.23
C GLY A 427 -21.06 -2.29 18.54
N ALA A 428 -19.84 -1.73 18.59
CA ALA A 428 -19.06 -1.58 19.82
C ALA A 428 -19.40 -0.29 20.61
N GLY A 429 -20.32 0.55 20.10
CA GLY A 429 -20.75 1.78 20.75
C GLY A 429 -19.93 3.03 20.41
N HIS A 430 -18.88 2.92 19.59
CA HIS A 430 -18.10 4.09 19.16
C HIS A 430 -18.93 4.98 18.23
N GLU A 431 -19.00 6.26 18.56
CA GLU A 431 -19.56 7.30 17.69
C GLU A 431 -18.47 8.01 16.92
N PHE A 432 -18.68 8.23 15.63
CA PHE A 432 -17.70 8.85 14.74
C PHE A 432 -18.37 9.59 13.60
N ALA A 433 -17.63 10.54 13.03
CA ALA A 433 -18.03 11.30 11.86
C ALA A 433 -17.22 10.82 10.64
N MET A 434 -17.91 10.56 9.52
CA MET A 434 -17.32 10.01 8.28
C MET A 434 -18.24 10.32 7.10
N THR A 435 -17.68 10.62 5.94
CA THR A 435 -18.48 10.76 4.72
C THR A 435 -18.93 9.39 4.20
N PRO A 436 -20.13 9.29 3.60
CA PRO A 436 -20.54 8.08 2.90
C PRO A 436 -19.52 7.62 1.86
N ARG A 437 -18.85 8.56 1.16
CA ARG A 437 -17.80 8.22 0.18
C ARG A 437 -16.62 7.48 0.80
N LEU A 438 -16.10 7.94 1.93
CA LEU A 438 -15.00 7.26 2.62
C LEU A 438 -15.43 5.87 3.11
N MET A 439 -16.63 5.76 3.68
CA MET A 439 -17.16 4.49 4.19
C MET A 439 -17.39 3.46 3.08
N LEU A 440 -18.04 3.87 1.98
CA LEU A 440 -18.47 2.96 0.92
C LEU A 440 -17.40 2.74 -0.14
N ARG A 441 -16.89 3.81 -0.78
CA ARG A 441 -15.87 3.70 -1.84
C ARG A 441 -14.47 3.48 -1.29
N GLY A 442 -14.18 4.02 -0.12
CA GLY A 442 -12.92 3.78 0.58
C GLY A 442 -12.90 2.43 1.32
N GLY A 443 -14.04 1.84 1.63
CA GLY A 443 -14.10 0.60 2.42
C GLY A 443 -13.70 0.78 3.89
N HIS A 444 -13.64 2.04 4.34
CA HIS A 444 -13.46 2.38 5.75
C HIS A 444 -14.71 1.99 6.54
N TRP A 445 -14.51 1.74 7.82
CA TRP A 445 -15.59 1.49 8.78
C TRP A 445 -15.21 2.16 10.09
N CYS A 446 -15.67 1.66 11.24
CA CYS A 446 -15.40 2.31 12.54
C CYS A 446 -13.89 2.64 12.70
N PRO A 447 -13.50 3.91 12.81
CA PRO A 447 -12.09 4.32 12.79
C PRO A 447 -11.30 3.84 14.00
N THR A 448 -11.98 3.54 15.11
CA THR A 448 -11.37 2.95 16.31
C THR A 448 -11.15 1.45 16.14
N CYS A 449 -12.18 0.71 15.72
CA CYS A 449 -12.07 -0.75 15.59
C CYS A 449 -11.14 -1.14 14.44
N MET A 450 -11.19 -0.44 13.30
CA MET A 450 -10.45 -0.85 12.10
C MET A 450 -8.93 -0.76 12.25
N VAL A 451 -8.42 0.12 13.11
CA VAL A 451 -6.98 0.28 13.37
C VAL A 451 -6.49 -0.52 14.58
N ASP A 452 -7.38 -1.25 15.25
CA ASP A 452 -7.05 -2.08 16.40
C ASP A 452 -7.42 -3.54 16.11
N PRO A 453 -6.45 -4.35 15.60
CA PRO A 453 -6.65 -5.76 15.35
C PRO A 453 -7.11 -6.58 16.56
N SER A 454 -6.92 -6.10 17.80
CA SER A 454 -7.42 -6.79 18.99
C SER A 454 -8.95 -6.82 19.07
N THR A 455 -9.63 -5.92 18.35
CA THR A 455 -11.09 -5.84 18.31
C THR A 455 -11.72 -6.72 17.24
N TYR A 456 -10.94 -7.31 16.33
CA TYR A 456 -11.45 -7.91 15.09
C TYR A 456 -12.37 -9.12 15.32
N ASP A 457 -12.09 -9.96 16.32
CA ASP A 457 -12.96 -11.09 16.66
C ASP A 457 -14.37 -10.63 17.13
N ALA A 458 -14.43 -9.52 17.86
CA ALA A 458 -15.71 -8.93 18.28
C ALA A 458 -16.38 -8.19 17.12
N ALA A 459 -15.59 -7.43 16.34
CA ALA A 459 -16.09 -6.70 15.18
C ALA A 459 -16.72 -7.64 14.15
N ALA A 460 -16.06 -8.75 13.79
CA ALA A 460 -16.55 -9.70 12.81
C ALA A 460 -17.90 -10.35 13.19
N LYS A 461 -18.23 -10.43 14.49
CA LYS A 461 -19.55 -10.94 14.94
C LYS A 461 -20.68 -9.95 14.69
N ALA A 462 -20.38 -8.65 14.72
CA ALA A 462 -21.36 -7.58 14.60
C ALA A 462 -21.32 -6.86 13.24
N ASN A 463 -20.29 -7.11 12.42
CA ASN A 463 -20.03 -6.43 11.15
C ASN A 463 -19.92 -7.48 10.03
N PRO A 464 -21.05 -7.86 9.39
CA PRO A 464 -21.07 -8.79 8.26
C PRO A 464 -20.11 -8.42 7.12
N PHE A 465 -19.98 -7.13 6.82
CA PHE A 465 -19.06 -6.64 5.81
C PHE A 465 -17.60 -7.03 6.12
N PHE A 466 -17.13 -6.76 7.34
CA PHE A 466 -15.78 -7.12 7.79
C PHE A 466 -15.61 -8.64 7.99
N ALA A 467 -16.66 -9.34 8.43
CA ALA A 467 -16.63 -10.79 8.66
C ALA A 467 -16.22 -11.59 7.41
N GLN A 468 -16.51 -11.09 6.21
CA GLN A 468 -16.11 -11.73 4.94
C GLN A 468 -14.60 -11.94 4.81
N VAL A 469 -13.80 -11.11 5.47
CA VAL A 469 -12.32 -11.14 5.40
C VAL A 469 -11.66 -11.56 6.72
N TRP A 470 -12.50 -11.89 7.71
CA TRP A 470 -12.13 -12.35 9.04
C TRP A 470 -12.98 -13.56 9.44
N GLN A 471 -12.94 -14.62 8.63
CA GLN A 471 -13.62 -15.89 8.94
C GLN A 471 -12.68 -16.83 9.69
N ASN A 472 -13.16 -17.43 10.78
CA ASN A 472 -12.39 -18.22 11.75
C ASN A 472 -11.24 -17.42 12.35
N GLY A 473 -11.59 -16.53 13.29
CA GLY A 473 -10.68 -15.65 14.04
C GLY A 473 -9.26 -16.20 14.12
N HIS A 474 -8.30 -15.37 13.70
CA HIS A 474 -6.91 -15.79 13.61
C HIS A 474 -6.38 -16.43 14.90
#